data_AF-A0A7S2IZZ4-F1
#
_entry.id   AF-A0A7S2IZZ4-F1
#
_cell.length_a   1.000
_cell.length_b   1.000
_cell.length_c   1.000
_cell.angle_alpha   90.00
_cell.angle_beta   90.00
_cell.angle_gamma   90.00
#
_symmetry.space_group_name_H-M   'P 1'
#
loop_
_entity.id
_entity.type
_entity.pdbx_description
1 polymer ?
#
loop_
_entity_poly.entity_id
_entity_poly.type
_entity_poly.pdbx_seq_one_letter_code
_entity_poly.pdbx_strand_id
1 'polypeptide(L)'
;AGRLPLVAICLLGRLRGGGAQRAFKISSSKCTLTSDASNCQIASAGDAALEVQFNSGSELTLTLDMSSSTTCSASSAACPQVFMVTSDHNANEVKISKCAYYKQQDYSTHLLTYTFVNIGLQFPFTVLDDYNKGRAVVPPGAVRECICYCDNHCSDPTRHKLYCTHLAPR
;
A
#
# COMPACT_ATOMS: atom_id res chain seq x y z
N ALA A 1 -27.27 -30.46 -40.41
CA ALA A 1 -26.40 -29.42 -41.01
C ALA A 1 -25.77 -28.63 -39.87
N GLY A 2 -24.48 -28.88 -39.62
CA GLY A 2 -23.77 -28.45 -38.41
C GLY A 2 -23.37 -26.98 -38.42
N ARG A 3 -23.47 -26.35 -37.25
CA ARG A 3 -23.02 -24.99 -36.96
C ARG A 3 -21.48 -24.98 -36.87
N LEU A 4 -20.82 -24.16 -37.69
CA LEU A 4 -19.40 -23.83 -37.54
C LEU A 4 -19.24 -22.80 -36.39
N PRO A 5 -18.29 -22.99 -35.47
CA PRO A 5 -18.06 -22.03 -34.40
C PRO A 5 -17.25 -20.82 -34.91
N LEU A 6 -17.61 -19.65 -34.38
CA LEU A 6 -16.86 -18.41 -34.56
C LEU A 6 -15.45 -18.62 -33.96
N VAL A 7 -14.44 -18.61 -34.83
CA VAL A 7 -13.03 -18.68 -34.43
C VAL A 7 -12.68 -17.40 -33.69
N ALA A 8 -12.39 -17.53 -32.40
CA ALA A 8 -11.81 -16.48 -31.59
C ALA A 8 -10.43 -16.12 -32.16
N ILE A 9 -10.31 -14.93 -32.75
CA ILE A 9 -9.04 -14.36 -33.16
C ILE A 9 -8.31 -13.96 -31.87
N CYS A 10 -7.48 -14.87 -31.36
CA CYS A 10 -6.40 -14.53 -30.44
C CYS A 10 -5.39 -13.65 -31.19
N LEU A 11 -5.53 -12.33 -31.05
CA LEU A 11 -4.47 -11.40 -31.38
C LEU A 11 -3.32 -11.63 -30.40
N LEU A 12 -2.35 -12.43 -30.84
CA LEU A 12 -1.01 -12.54 -30.26
C LEU A 12 -0.30 -11.19 -30.41
N GLY A 13 -0.61 -10.28 -29.49
CA GLY A 13 0.19 -9.09 -29.23
C GLY A 13 1.57 -9.53 -28.76
N ARG A 14 2.58 -9.23 -29.57
CA ARG A 14 4.01 -9.45 -29.31
C ARG A 14 4.36 -9.21 -27.84
N LEU A 15 4.79 -10.27 -27.15
CA LEU A 15 5.41 -10.24 -25.83
C LEU A 15 6.74 -9.46 -25.90
N ARG A 16 6.68 -8.14 -25.79
CA ARG A 16 7.84 -7.33 -25.39
C ARG A 16 7.89 -7.33 -23.87
N GLY A 17 8.88 -8.03 -23.32
CA GLY A 17 9.30 -7.98 -21.91
C GLY A 17 8.15 -7.91 -20.92
N GLY A 18 7.57 -9.07 -20.56
CA GLY A 18 6.61 -9.13 -19.47
C GLY A 18 7.24 -8.60 -18.19
N GLY A 19 6.94 -7.34 -17.84
CA GLY A 19 7.07 -6.89 -16.47
C GLY A 19 6.20 -7.81 -15.61
N ALA A 20 6.74 -8.30 -14.50
CA ALA A 20 5.98 -9.14 -13.58
C ALA A 20 4.67 -8.42 -13.23
N GLN A 21 3.53 -9.01 -13.60
CA GLN A 21 2.22 -8.51 -13.20
C GLN A 21 1.95 -9.06 -11.80
N ARG A 22 1.98 -8.19 -10.78
CA ARG A 22 1.55 -8.55 -9.42
C ARG A 22 0.04 -8.44 -9.35
N ALA A 23 -0.63 -9.56 -9.09
CA ALA A 23 -2.05 -9.60 -8.78
C ALA A 23 -2.22 -9.63 -7.26
N PHE A 24 -3.08 -8.77 -6.72
CA PHE A 24 -3.39 -8.72 -5.29
C PHE A 24 -4.87 -9.05 -5.10
N LYS A 25 -5.18 -9.83 -4.07
CA LYS A 25 -6.57 -9.92 -3.60
C LYS A 25 -6.91 -8.56 -3.00
N ILE A 26 -8.03 -7.95 -3.37
CA ILE A 26 -8.47 -6.71 -2.71
C ILE A 26 -9.15 -7.09 -1.40
N SER A 27 -8.87 -6.34 -0.34
CA SER A 27 -9.51 -6.53 0.96
C SER A 27 -11.01 -6.29 0.83
N SER A 28 -11.81 -7.13 1.50
CA SER A 28 -13.24 -6.85 1.68
C SER A 28 -13.48 -5.67 2.63
N SER A 29 -12.44 -5.26 3.37
CA SER A 29 -12.48 -4.11 4.28
C SER A 29 -11.97 -2.86 3.57
N LYS A 30 -12.73 -1.77 3.71
CA LYS A 30 -12.42 -0.45 3.16
C LYS A 30 -12.16 0.54 4.29
N CYS A 31 -11.03 1.23 4.21
CA CYS A 31 -10.71 2.34 5.09
C CYS A 31 -11.30 3.62 4.51
N THR A 32 -12.31 4.17 5.17
CA THR A 32 -12.90 5.46 4.80
C THR A 32 -12.55 6.46 5.89
N LEU A 33 -11.80 7.51 5.54
CA LEU A 33 -11.52 8.57 6.50
C LEU A 33 -12.75 9.46 6.61
N THR A 34 -13.27 9.57 7.83
CA THR A 34 -14.26 10.56 8.25
C THR A 34 -13.63 11.42 9.34
N SER A 35 -14.25 12.56 9.68
CA SER A 35 -13.76 13.51 10.70
C SER A 35 -13.40 12.90 12.06
N ASP A 36 -13.91 11.70 12.35
CA ASP A 36 -13.81 11.07 13.67
C ASP A 36 -12.97 9.77 13.68
N ALA A 37 -12.43 9.34 12.53
CA ALA A 37 -11.91 7.97 12.35
C ALA A 37 -10.45 7.93 11.88
N SER A 38 -9.51 8.01 12.83
CA SER A 38 -8.10 7.62 12.65
C SER A 38 -7.85 6.12 12.80
N ASN A 39 -8.90 5.30 12.95
CA ASN A 39 -8.80 3.87 13.24
C ASN A 39 -9.44 3.01 12.16
N CYS A 40 -8.86 3.02 10.96
CA CYS A 40 -9.13 1.96 10.01
C CYS A 40 -8.60 0.62 10.55
N GLN A 41 -9.46 -0.38 10.67
CA GLN A 41 -9.01 -1.77 10.89
C GLN A 41 -8.56 -2.34 9.55
N ILE A 42 -7.29 -2.71 9.42
CA ILE A 42 -6.60 -2.83 8.13
C ILE A 42 -6.37 -4.28 7.70
N ALA A 43 -6.52 -5.28 8.58
CA ALA A 43 -6.55 -6.67 8.12
C ALA A 43 -7.21 -7.64 9.10
N SER A 44 -8.14 -8.45 8.58
CA SER A 44 -8.25 -9.85 8.98
C SER A 44 -7.26 -10.66 8.12
N ALA A 45 -6.60 -11.66 8.71
CA ALA A 45 -5.44 -12.36 8.13
C ALA A 45 -5.59 -12.75 6.65
N GLY A 46 -4.55 -12.46 5.84
CA GLY A 46 -4.43 -12.82 4.42
C GLY A 46 -4.05 -11.61 3.56
N ASP A 47 -3.15 -11.81 2.60
CA ASP A 47 -2.55 -10.80 1.71
C ASP A 47 -3.59 -10.04 0.86
N ALA A 48 -4.31 -9.12 1.48
CA ALA A 48 -5.28 -8.30 0.79
C ALA A 48 -4.80 -6.85 0.70
N ALA A 49 -4.85 -6.28 -0.50
CA ALA A 49 -4.62 -4.86 -0.72
C ALA A 49 -5.73 -4.06 -0.02
N LEU A 50 -5.36 -3.12 0.84
CA LEU A 50 -6.31 -2.27 1.55
C LEU A 50 -6.81 -1.17 0.60
N GLU A 51 -8.12 -1.03 0.49
CA GLU A 51 -8.72 0.13 -0.16
C GLU A 51 -8.83 1.29 0.84
N VAL A 52 -8.31 2.45 0.46
CA VAL A 52 -8.35 3.70 1.21
C VAL A 52 -9.11 4.73 0.39
N GLN A 53 -10.12 5.35 0.98
CA GLN A 53 -10.86 6.45 0.36
C GLN A 53 -10.86 7.67 1.28
N PHE A 54 -10.29 8.76 0.76
CA PHE A 54 -10.45 10.09 1.31
C PHE A 54 -11.74 10.71 0.79
N ASN A 55 -12.46 11.40 1.68
CA ASN A 55 -13.71 12.08 1.38
C ASN A 55 -13.61 13.55 1.75
N SER A 56 -14.31 14.39 1.01
CA SER A 56 -14.21 15.84 1.16
C SER A 56 -14.73 16.28 2.52
N GLY A 57 -14.01 17.20 3.15
CA GLY A 57 -14.31 17.67 4.50
C GLY A 57 -13.91 16.71 5.63
N SER A 58 -13.15 15.65 5.33
CA SER A 58 -12.57 14.73 6.32
C SER A 58 -11.10 15.04 6.61
N GLU A 59 -10.48 14.26 7.49
CA GLU A 59 -9.03 14.30 7.75
C GLU A 59 -8.23 14.09 6.46
N LEU A 60 -7.19 14.91 6.28
CA LEU A 60 -6.33 14.86 5.09
C LEU A 60 -5.23 13.80 5.21
N THR A 61 -4.97 13.31 6.43
CA THR A 61 -3.87 12.39 6.69
C THR A 61 -4.37 11.09 7.30
N LEU A 62 -4.13 9.97 6.61
CA LEU A 62 -4.28 8.63 7.16
C LEU A 62 -2.98 8.19 7.82
N THR A 63 -3.00 7.95 9.13
CA THR A 63 -1.86 7.36 9.84
C THR A 63 -2.03 5.86 10.00
N LEU A 64 -1.09 5.10 9.46
CA LEU A 64 -1.03 3.65 9.55
C LEU A 64 0.09 3.27 10.54
N ASP A 65 -0.28 2.99 11.80
CA ASP A 65 0.68 2.52 12.81
C ASP A 65 0.85 1.00 12.70
N MET A 66 1.96 0.55 12.12
CA MET A 66 2.25 -0.87 11.90
C MET A 66 2.42 -1.66 13.21
N SER A 67 2.62 -1.00 14.36
CA SER A 67 2.61 -1.66 15.67
C SER A 67 1.21 -1.96 16.18
N SER A 68 0.19 -1.21 15.72
CA SER A 68 -1.18 -1.39 16.17
C SER A 68 -1.74 -2.74 15.72
N SER A 69 -2.41 -3.45 16.64
CA SER A 69 -3.12 -4.70 16.33
C SER A 69 -4.29 -4.50 15.36
N THR A 70 -4.83 -3.29 15.26
CA THR A 70 -5.88 -2.94 14.30
C THR A 70 -5.32 -2.74 12.89
N THR A 71 -4.05 -2.32 12.78
CA THR A 71 -3.39 -2.08 11.51
C THR A 71 -2.72 -3.34 10.96
N CYS A 72 -2.02 -4.05 11.84
CA CYS A 72 -1.43 -5.34 11.56
C CYS A 72 -1.64 -6.26 12.76
N SER A 73 -2.40 -7.34 12.61
CA SER A 73 -2.69 -8.24 13.73
C SER A 73 -1.40 -8.83 14.33
N ALA A 74 -1.39 -9.01 15.64
CA ALA A 74 -0.22 -9.52 16.37
C ALA A 74 0.20 -10.94 15.98
N SER A 75 -0.72 -11.70 15.41
CA SER A 75 -0.49 -13.08 14.93
C SER A 75 -0.29 -13.16 13.42
N SER A 76 -0.32 -12.05 12.70
CA SER A 76 -0.17 -12.07 11.23
C SER A 76 1.31 -12.23 10.84
N ALA A 77 1.58 -13.25 10.02
CA ALA A 77 2.90 -13.44 9.42
C ALA A 77 3.25 -12.32 8.41
N ALA A 78 2.23 -11.68 7.82
CA ALA A 78 2.37 -10.55 6.91
C ALA A 78 1.31 -9.47 7.21
N CYS A 79 1.74 -8.22 7.30
CA CYS A 79 0.86 -7.05 7.33
C CYS A 79 0.45 -6.68 5.89
N PRO A 80 -0.65 -5.93 5.68
CA PRO A 80 -0.95 -5.37 4.36
C PRO A 80 0.21 -4.51 3.87
N GLN A 81 0.76 -4.92 2.74
CA GLN A 81 1.85 -4.24 2.06
C GLN A 81 1.35 -3.40 0.88
N VAL A 82 0.06 -3.45 0.55
CA VAL A 82 -0.50 -2.79 -0.63
C VAL A 82 -1.67 -1.92 -0.24
N PHE A 83 -1.61 -0.65 -0.62
CA PHE A 83 -2.63 0.36 -0.35
C PHE A 83 -3.14 0.95 -1.65
N MET A 84 -4.43 0.75 -1.92
CA MET A 84 -5.12 1.28 -3.08
C MET A 84 -5.90 2.52 -2.65
N VAL A 85 -5.40 3.69 -2.98
CA VAL A 85 -5.86 4.97 -2.43
C VAL A 85 -6.65 5.72 -3.50
N THR A 86 -7.82 6.20 -3.12
CA THR A 86 -8.58 7.22 -3.84
C THR A 86 -8.45 8.54 -3.09
N SER A 87 -7.74 9.49 -3.70
CA SER A 87 -7.59 10.85 -3.20
C SER A 87 -8.67 11.75 -3.79
N ASP A 88 -9.25 12.61 -2.95
CA ASP A 88 -10.26 13.60 -3.32
C ASP A 88 -9.72 15.05 -3.37
N HIS A 89 -8.45 15.28 -2.99
CA HIS A 89 -7.77 16.57 -3.11
C HIS A 89 -6.23 16.44 -2.99
N ASN A 90 -5.47 17.46 -3.42
CA ASN A 90 -3.99 17.41 -3.51
C ASN A 90 -3.24 17.31 -2.16
N ALA A 91 -3.90 17.58 -1.05
CA ALA A 91 -3.29 17.59 0.29
C ALA A 91 -3.45 16.26 1.03
N ASN A 92 -4.04 15.24 0.39
CA ASN A 92 -4.16 13.92 1.00
C ASN A 92 -2.80 13.25 1.22
N GLU A 93 -2.67 12.65 2.39
CA GLU A 93 -1.44 12.07 2.88
C GLU A 93 -1.68 10.69 3.48
N VAL A 94 -0.81 9.74 3.16
CA VAL A 94 -0.75 8.44 3.83
C VAL A 94 0.57 8.34 4.57
N LYS A 95 0.49 8.35 5.90
CA LYS A 95 1.63 8.22 6.81
C LYS A 95 1.81 6.77 7.23
N ILE A 96 3.02 6.24 7.06
CA ILE A 96 3.42 4.96 7.66
C ILE A 96 4.23 5.23 8.93
N SER A 97 3.65 4.91 10.08
CA SER A 97 4.32 4.97 11.37
C SER A 97 4.91 3.62 11.74
N LYS A 98 6.10 3.64 12.36
CA LYS A 98 6.83 2.44 12.80
C LYS A 98 6.95 1.37 11.70
N CYS A 99 7.34 1.78 10.49
CA CYS A 99 7.29 0.94 9.30
C CYS A 99 8.15 -0.33 9.37
N ALA A 100 9.12 -0.44 10.28
CA ALA A 100 9.96 -1.63 10.46
C ALA A 100 9.59 -2.40 11.73
N TYR A 101 8.40 -2.16 12.28
CA TYR A 101 7.99 -2.82 13.51
C TYR A 101 7.72 -4.30 13.27
N TYR A 102 8.66 -5.13 13.70
CA TYR A 102 8.51 -6.58 13.73
C TYR A 102 7.95 -7.01 15.07
N LYS A 103 6.79 -7.69 15.05
CA LYS A 103 6.21 -8.29 16.26
C LYS A 103 6.93 -9.57 16.69
N GLN A 104 7.73 -10.16 15.79
CA GLN A 104 8.53 -11.36 16.03
C GLN A 104 10.00 -11.06 15.73
N GLN A 105 10.89 -11.42 16.67
CA GLN A 105 12.31 -11.04 16.65
C GLN A 105 13.07 -11.65 15.46
N ASP A 106 12.61 -12.81 15.00
CA ASP A 106 13.13 -13.62 13.91
C ASP A 106 12.94 -12.97 12.52
N TYR A 107 12.04 -11.98 12.41
CA TYR A 107 11.83 -11.21 11.18
C TYR A 107 12.62 -9.90 11.12
N SER A 108 13.38 -9.57 12.17
CA SER A 108 14.14 -8.30 12.28
C SER A 108 15.20 -8.08 11.20
N THR A 109 15.51 -9.09 10.40
CA THR A 109 16.46 -9.06 9.28
C THR A 109 15.81 -8.89 7.91
N HIS A 110 14.48 -8.95 7.81
CA HIS A 110 13.78 -8.80 6.54
C HIS A 110 13.63 -7.32 6.18
N LEU A 111 13.36 -7.01 4.91
CA LEU A 111 12.96 -5.67 4.47
C LEU A 111 11.45 -5.69 4.23
N LEU A 112 10.73 -4.75 4.85
CA LEU A 112 9.30 -4.57 4.57
C LEU A 112 9.13 -3.67 3.35
N THR A 113 8.35 -4.15 2.39
CA THR A 113 8.00 -3.40 1.20
C THR A 113 6.55 -2.96 1.28
N TYR A 114 6.27 -1.73 0.88
CA TYR A 114 4.97 -1.12 0.81
C TYR A 114 4.72 -0.66 -0.62
N THR A 115 3.53 -0.91 -1.13
CA THR A 115 3.07 -0.54 -2.46
C THR A 115 1.89 0.40 -2.31
N PHE A 116 2.01 1.59 -2.88
CA PHE A 116 0.98 2.60 -2.88
C PHE A 116 0.49 2.79 -4.32
N VAL A 117 -0.79 2.53 -4.53
CA VAL A 117 -1.44 2.65 -5.82
C VAL A 117 -2.48 3.76 -5.72
N ASN A 118 -2.38 4.76 -6.60
CA ASN A 118 -3.46 5.73 -6.72
C ASN A 118 -4.47 5.24 -7.76
N ILE A 119 -5.63 4.79 -7.28
CA ILE A 119 -6.75 4.37 -8.15
C ILE A 119 -7.74 5.50 -8.42
N GLY A 120 -7.52 6.67 -7.82
CA GLY A 120 -8.26 7.88 -8.11
C GLY A 120 -7.91 8.45 -9.48
N LEU A 121 -8.78 9.34 -9.97
CA LEU A 121 -8.69 9.88 -11.34
C LEU A 121 -8.02 11.24 -11.43
N GLN A 122 -8.04 12.04 -10.36
CA GLN A 122 -7.74 13.47 -10.44
C GLN A 122 -6.60 13.90 -9.53
N PHE A 123 -6.62 13.48 -8.28
CA PHE A 123 -5.73 14.04 -7.26
C PHE A 123 -4.61 13.05 -6.88
N PRO A 124 -3.34 13.50 -6.80
CA PRO A 124 -2.28 12.74 -6.18
C PRO A 124 -2.50 12.62 -4.67
N PHE A 125 -1.70 11.77 -4.04
CA PHE A 125 -1.49 11.81 -2.59
C PHE A 125 0.00 11.69 -2.28
N THR A 126 0.38 12.11 -1.08
CA THR A 126 1.76 12.04 -0.60
C THR A 126 1.92 10.92 0.40
N VAL A 127 3.01 10.16 0.29
CA VAL A 127 3.41 9.18 1.30
C VAL A 127 4.35 9.86 2.29
N LEU A 128 3.98 9.82 3.57
CA LEU A 128 4.80 10.32 4.67
C LEU A 128 5.43 9.17 5.46
N ASP A 129 6.60 9.45 6.04
CA ASP A 129 7.18 8.61 7.08
C ASP A 129 6.80 9.07 8.50
N ASP A 130 7.36 8.39 9.50
CA ASP A 130 7.04 8.66 10.90
C ASP A 130 7.42 10.08 11.36
N TYR A 131 8.36 10.72 10.67
CA TYR A 131 8.83 12.09 10.95
C TYR A 131 8.09 13.16 10.12
N ASN A 132 6.95 12.81 9.53
CA ASN A 132 6.15 13.67 8.66
C ASN A 132 6.95 14.20 7.44
N LYS A 133 7.95 13.44 6.98
CA LYS A 133 8.68 13.79 5.75
C LYS A 133 8.02 13.12 4.55
N GLY A 134 7.71 13.92 3.53
CA GLY A 134 7.26 13.43 2.23
C GLY A 134 8.32 12.56 1.56
N ARG A 135 7.98 11.30 1.31
CA ARG A 135 8.86 10.29 0.70
C ARG A 135 8.54 10.03 -0.75
N ALA A 136 7.26 10.11 -1.12
CA ALA A 136 6.83 10.01 -2.50
C ALA A 136 5.52 10.75 -2.72
N VAL A 137 5.35 11.26 -3.94
CA VAL A 137 4.04 11.62 -4.47
C VAL A 137 3.58 10.49 -5.38
N VAL A 138 2.31 10.09 -5.24
CA VAL A 138 1.66 9.04 -6.05
C VAL A 138 0.59 9.69 -6.93
N PRO A 139 0.92 10.03 -8.19
CA PRO A 139 -0.06 10.57 -9.14
C PRO A 139 -1.21 9.61 -9.43
N PRO A 140 -2.36 10.10 -9.91
CA PRO A 140 -3.46 9.27 -10.40
C PRO A 140 -2.97 8.18 -11.38
N GLY A 141 -3.40 6.94 -11.16
CA GLY A 141 -3.01 5.78 -11.98
C GLY A 141 -1.57 5.28 -11.78
N ALA A 142 -0.79 5.91 -10.89
CA ALA A 142 0.59 5.51 -10.64
C ALA A 142 0.71 4.54 -9.46
N VAL A 143 1.85 3.83 -9.44
CA VAL A 143 2.29 2.99 -8.34
C VAL A 143 3.61 3.53 -7.79
N ARG A 144 3.76 3.51 -6.46
CA ARG A 144 5.03 3.76 -5.77
C ARG A 144 5.31 2.65 -4.80
N GLU A 145 6.52 2.12 -4.85
CA GLU A 145 6.99 1.15 -3.86
C GLU A 145 7.96 1.82 -2.91
N CYS A 146 7.80 1.52 -1.64
CA CYS A 146 8.62 2.03 -0.56
C CYS A 146 9.15 0.87 0.27
N ILE A 147 10.43 0.92 0.57
CA ILE A 147 11.11 -0.05 1.42
C ILE A 147 11.28 0.62 2.77
N CYS A 148 10.85 -0.07 3.81
CA CYS A 148 11.23 0.30 5.15
C CYS A 148 12.52 -0.40 5.54
N TYR A 149 13.47 0.39 6.04
CA TYR A 149 14.75 -0.10 6.52
C TYR A 149 15.06 0.51 7.89
N CYS A 150 15.89 -0.21 8.65
CA CYS A 150 16.45 0.25 9.91
C CYS A 150 17.97 0.02 9.87
N ASP A 151 18.76 0.96 10.40
CA ASP A 151 20.22 0.91 10.24
C ASP A 151 20.89 -0.15 11.14
N ASN A 152 20.26 -0.57 12.25
CA ASN A 152 20.87 -1.51 13.20
C ASN A 152 19.87 -2.39 13.98
N HIS A 153 18.80 -1.79 14.53
CA HIS A 153 17.78 -2.51 15.31
C HIS A 153 16.39 -2.01 14.95
N CYS A 154 15.61 -2.87 14.28
CA CYS A 154 14.24 -2.58 13.88
C CYS A 154 13.25 -2.63 15.05
N SER A 155 13.68 -3.03 16.25
CA SER A 155 12.89 -2.95 17.49
C SER A 155 12.80 -1.53 18.06
N ASP A 156 13.70 -0.62 17.68
CA ASP A 156 13.64 0.80 18.06
C ASP A 156 12.79 1.57 17.02
N PRO A 157 11.59 2.05 17.38
CA PRO A 157 10.68 2.72 16.46
C PRO A 157 11.27 4.02 15.90
N THR A 158 12.20 4.63 16.64
CA THR A 158 12.79 5.93 16.28
C THR A 158 13.91 5.83 15.24
N ARG A 159 14.13 4.65 14.66
CA ARG A 159 15.17 4.40 13.66
C ARG A 159 14.63 3.90 12.32
N HIS A 160 13.32 3.85 12.17
CA HIS A 160 12.68 3.37 10.96
C HIS A 160 12.71 4.46 9.90
N LYS A 161 13.20 4.12 8.71
CA LYS A 161 13.23 5.04 7.57
C LYS A 161 12.48 4.41 6.41
N LEU A 162 11.61 5.21 5.80
CA LEU A 162 10.91 4.83 4.59
C LEU A 162 11.64 5.41 3.37
N TYR A 163 12.08 4.54 2.47
CA TYR A 163 12.69 4.90 1.21
C TYR A 163 11.76 4.51 0.07
N CYS A 164 11.27 5.49 -0.69
CA CYS A 164 10.40 5.23 -1.83
C CYS A 164 11.16 5.31 -3.14
N THR A 165 10.97 4.31 -3.99
CA THR A 165 11.57 4.21 -5.31
C THR A 165 10.51 4.41 -6.39
N HIS A 166 10.92 5.00 -7.51
CA HIS A 166 10.11 5.08 -8.72
C HIS A 166 10.14 3.78 -9.55
N LEU A 167 11.10 2.91 -9.26
CA LEU A 167 11.31 1.62 -9.90
C LEU A 167 10.85 0.53 -8.94
N ALA A 168 9.98 -0.35 -9.42
CA ALA A 168 9.61 -1.52 -8.65
C ALA A 168 10.84 -2.40 -8.33
N PRO A 169 10.95 -3.00 -7.13
CA PRO A 169 11.98 -3.99 -6.88
C PRO A 169 11.87 -5.09 -7.94
N ARG A 170 12.97 -5.32 -8.65
CA ARG A 170 13.09 -6.37 -9.66
C ARG A 170 13.12 -7.75 -9.01
#